data_AF-A0A3D3Z9N4-F1
#
_entry.id   AF-A0A3D3Z9N4-F1
#
_cell.length_a   1.000
_cell.length_b   1.000
_cell.length_c   1.000
_cell.angle_alpha   90.00
_cell.angle_beta   90.00
_cell.angle_gamma   90.00
#
_symmetry.space_group_name_H-M   'P 1'
#
loop_
_entity.id
_entity.type
_entity.pdbx_description
1 polymer ?
#
loop_
_entity_poly.entity_id
_entity_poly.type
_entity_poly.pdbx_seq_one_letter_code
_entity_poly.pdbx_strand_id
1 'polypeptide(L)'
;LEAHISDIDFACAAAREKEVRHDVMAHVYTYGKAAPSAAGIIHLGATSCYVTDNADIVLYRDGLKYLRGELLKVIANLSRFAETYKATPTLGYT
;
A
#
# COMPACT_ATOMS: atom_id res chain seq x y z
N LEU A 1 3.63 -15.66 -15.48
CA LEU A 1 3.84 -14.83 -14.29
C LEU A 1 2.71 -13.81 -14.17
N GLU A 2 2.54 -12.88 -15.12
CA GLU A 2 1.50 -11.85 -15.09
C GLU A 2 0.06 -12.36 -14.94
N ALA A 3 -0.24 -13.51 -15.55
CA ALA A 3 -1.55 -14.16 -15.41
C ALA A 3 -1.90 -14.55 -13.96
N HIS A 4 -0.90 -14.63 -13.06
CA HIS A 4 -1.04 -15.07 -11.68
C HIS A 4 -0.78 -13.96 -10.64
N ILE A 5 -0.97 -12.69 -11.00
CA ILE A 5 -0.71 -11.56 -10.08
C ILE A 5 -1.74 -11.50 -8.94
N SER A 6 -2.97 -11.97 -9.16
CA SER A 6 -4.10 -11.74 -8.23
C SER A 6 -4.65 -12.99 -7.57
N ASP A 7 -4.31 -14.18 -8.03
CA ASP A 7 -4.75 -15.48 -7.52
C ASP A 7 -3.77 -16.01 -6.44
N ILE A 8 -3.58 -15.23 -5.38
CA ILE A 8 -2.62 -15.52 -4.33
C ILE A 8 -3.14 -16.63 -3.40
N ASP A 9 -2.42 -17.76 -3.31
CA ASP A 9 -2.66 -18.81 -2.31
C ASP A 9 -2.07 -18.42 -0.94
N PHE A 10 -2.83 -17.65 -0.17
CA PHE A 10 -2.41 -17.22 1.17
C PHE A 10 -2.22 -18.38 2.16
N ALA A 11 -2.91 -19.50 1.97
CA ALA A 11 -2.76 -20.66 2.86
C ALA A 11 -1.40 -21.33 2.65
N CYS A 12 -0.97 -21.49 1.39
CA CYS A 12 0.38 -21.97 1.07
C CYS A 12 1.45 -21.01 1.59
N ALA A 13 1.26 -19.69 1.41
CA ALA A 13 2.21 -18.68 1.90
C ALA A 13 2.36 -18.76 3.43
N ALA A 14 1.26 -18.76 4.18
CA ALA A 14 1.30 -18.83 5.65
C ALA A 14 1.93 -20.14 6.16
N ALA A 15 1.61 -21.28 5.54
CA ALA A 15 2.22 -22.57 5.90
C ALA A 15 3.73 -22.56 5.65
N ARG A 16 4.16 -22.00 4.51
CA ARG A 16 5.58 -21.90 4.16
C ARG A 16 6.30 -20.91 5.06
N GLU A 17 5.72 -19.76 5.35
CA GLU A 17 6.29 -18.75 6.25
C GLU A 17 6.52 -19.33 7.65
N LYS A 18 5.59 -20.14 8.18
CA LYS A 18 5.77 -20.83 9.45
C LYS A 18 6.97 -21.78 9.45
N GLU A 19 7.25 -22.43 8.31
CA GLU A 19 8.39 -23.33 8.14
C GLU A 19 9.72 -22.57 8.03
N VAL A 20 9.79 -21.58 7.12
CA VAL A 20 11.05 -20.89 6.80
C VAL A 20 11.31 -19.63 7.61
N ARG A 21 10.31 -19.15 8.37
CA ARG A 21 10.35 -17.92 9.18
C ARG A 21 10.74 -16.67 8.38
N HIS A 22 10.33 -16.63 7.11
CA HIS A 22 10.59 -15.53 6.19
C HIS A 22 9.44 -15.39 5.19
N ASP A 23 8.68 -14.32 5.35
CA ASP A 23 7.50 -13.93 4.57
C ASP A 23 7.78 -13.78 3.07
N VAL A 24 8.79 -13.00 2.66
CA VAL A 24 9.13 -12.80 1.25
C VAL A 24 9.47 -14.13 0.60
N MET A 25 10.28 -14.97 1.25
CA MET A 25 10.64 -16.28 0.69
C MET A 25 9.46 -17.25 0.65
N ALA A 26 8.52 -17.13 1.59
CA ALA A 26 7.27 -17.88 1.54
C ALA A 26 6.39 -17.46 0.35
N HIS A 27 6.32 -16.17 0.06
CA HIS A 27 5.62 -15.64 -1.11
C HIS A 27 6.34 -15.95 -2.43
N VAL A 28 7.68 -15.91 -2.50
CA VAL A 28 8.46 -16.35 -3.67
C VAL A 28 8.17 -17.82 -4.00
N TYR A 29 8.17 -18.69 -2.98
CA TYR A 29 7.84 -20.10 -3.13
C TYR A 29 6.40 -20.31 -3.59
N THR A 30 5.45 -19.62 -2.95
CA THR A 30 4.03 -19.71 -3.28
C THR A 30 3.75 -19.22 -4.71
N TYR A 31 4.38 -18.12 -5.12
CA TYR A 31 4.24 -17.61 -6.47
C TYR A 31 4.88 -18.53 -7.52
N GLY A 32 6.00 -19.17 -7.16
CA GLY A 32 6.61 -20.22 -7.98
C GLY A 32 5.71 -21.43 -8.20
N LYS A 33 4.85 -21.79 -7.23
CA LYS A 33 3.82 -22.84 -7.42
C LYS A 33 2.73 -22.44 -8.40
N ALA A 34 2.28 -21.19 -8.35
CA ALA A 34 1.29 -20.66 -9.29
C ALA A 34 1.88 -20.49 -10.71
N ALA A 35 3.17 -20.18 -10.83
CA ALA A 35 3.87 -19.99 -12.10
C ALA A 35 5.12 -20.91 -12.24
N PRO A 36 4.95 -22.23 -12.45
CA PRO A 36 6.06 -23.19 -12.42
C PRO A 36 7.18 -22.91 -13.41
N SER A 37 6.87 -22.43 -14.62
CA SER A 37 7.87 -22.10 -15.65
C SER A 37 8.77 -20.92 -15.29
N ALA A 38 8.33 -20.04 -14.38
CA ALA A 38 9.09 -18.88 -13.92
C ALA A 38 9.78 -19.11 -12.57
N ALA A 39 9.45 -20.17 -11.83
CA ALA A 39 9.86 -20.37 -10.44
C ALA A 39 11.37 -20.20 -10.21
N GLY A 40 12.22 -20.68 -11.13
CA GLY A 40 13.68 -20.61 -11.00
C GLY A 40 14.29 -19.21 -11.18
N ILE A 41 13.52 -18.23 -11.68
CA ILE A 41 13.99 -16.86 -11.93
C ILE A 41 13.25 -15.81 -11.12
N ILE A 42 12.25 -16.19 -10.32
CA ILE A 42 11.55 -15.26 -9.42
C ILE A 42 12.55 -14.79 -8.36
N HIS A 43 12.64 -13.47 -8.17
CA HIS A 43 13.54 -12.83 -7.19
C HIS A 43 15.05 -12.99 -7.48
N LEU A 44 15.42 -13.34 -8.72
CA LEU A 44 16.81 -13.55 -9.13
C LEU A 44 17.66 -12.29 -8.89
N GLY A 45 18.70 -12.41 -8.05
CA GLY A 45 19.63 -11.33 -7.73
C GLY A 45 19.08 -10.23 -6.82
N ALA A 46 17.84 -10.36 -6.36
CA ALA A 46 17.22 -9.41 -5.45
C ALA A 46 17.40 -9.83 -3.98
N THR A 47 17.10 -8.89 -3.08
CA THR A 47 16.93 -9.14 -1.64
C THR A 47 15.51 -8.79 -1.23
N SER A 48 15.10 -9.16 -0.02
CA SER A 48 13.74 -8.92 0.50
C SER A 48 13.26 -7.47 0.34
N CYS A 49 14.14 -6.49 0.58
CA CYS A 49 13.85 -5.06 0.43
C CYS A 49 13.56 -4.62 -1.01
N TYR A 50 13.92 -5.40 -2.02
CA TYR A 50 13.47 -5.13 -3.38
C TYR A 50 11.94 -5.15 -3.48
N VAL A 51 11.27 -6.10 -2.82
CA VAL A 51 9.81 -6.17 -2.86
C VAL A 51 9.16 -5.35 -1.74
N THR A 52 9.64 -5.44 -0.50
CA THR A 52 8.98 -4.78 0.65
C THR A 52 9.05 -3.27 0.54
N ASP A 53 10.25 -2.71 0.42
CA ASP A 53 10.43 -1.25 0.49
C ASP A 53 9.83 -0.55 -0.74
N ASN A 54 9.95 -1.16 -1.93
CA ASN A 54 9.32 -0.59 -3.12
C ASN A 54 7.79 -0.69 -3.08
N ALA A 55 7.23 -1.78 -2.53
CA ALA A 55 5.79 -1.90 -2.32
C ALA A 55 5.31 -0.86 -1.29
N ASP A 56 6.04 -0.66 -0.19
CA ASP A 56 5.74 0.36 0.81
C ASP A 56 5.74 1.76 0.21
N ILE A 57 6.72 2.11 -0.62
CA ILE A 57 6.74 3.41 -1.30
C ILE A 57 5.52 3.59 -2.21
N VAL A 58 5.08 2.54 -2.91
CA VAL A 58 3.85 2.58 -3.71
C VAL A 58 2.62 2.80 -2.82
N LEU A 59 2.51 2.06 -1.72
CA LEU A 59 1.43 2.20 -0.74
C LEU A 59 1.40 3.61 -0.14
N TYR A 60 2.55 4.15 0.27
CA TYR A 60 2.66 5.49 0.84
C TYR A 60 2.28 6.55 -0.18
N ARG A 61 2.77 6.44 -1.41
CA ARG A 61 2.41 7.37 -2.49
C ARG A 61 0.90 7.41 -2.70
N ASP A 62 0.25 6.27 -2.77
CA ASP A 62 -1.18 6.19 -3.07
C ASP A 62 -2.02 6.61 -1.86
N GLY A 63 -1.62 6.25 -0.64
CA GLY A 63 -2.20 6.75 0.61
C GLY A 63 -2.09 8.27 0.75
N LEU A 64 -0.92 8.86 0.45
CA LEU A 64 -0.73 10.32 0.51
C LEU A 64 -1.55 11.06 -0.55
N LYS A 65 -1.71 10.49 -1.76
CA LYS A 65 -2.61 11.05 -2.78
C LYS A 65 -4.05 11.05 -2.31
N TYR A 66 -4.51 9.96 -1.68
CA TYR A 66 -5.84 9.88 -1.09
C TYR A 66 -6.04 10.94 0.00
N LEU A 67 -5.13 11.00 0.99
CA LEU A 67 -5.20 11.97 2.08
C LEU A 67 -5.18 13.42 1.60
N ARG A 68 -4.37 13.73 0.57
CA ARG A 68 -4.37 15.05 -0.05
C ARG A 68 -5.76 15.41 -0.60
N GLY A 69 -6.44 14.47 -1.25
CA GLY A 69 -7.79 14.66 -1.77
C GLY A 69 -8.78 15.05 -0.67
N GLU A 70 -8.74 14.34 0.46
CA GLU A 70 -9.61 14.63 1.61
C GLU A 70 -9.26 15.97 2.27
N LEU A 71 -7.98 16.28 2.43
CA LEU A 71 -7.53 17.54 3.01
C LEU A 71 -7.99 18.74 2.17
N LEU A 72 -7.90 18.66 0.84
CA LEU A 72 -8.38 19.72 -0.05
C LEU A 72 -9.89 19.96 0.09
N LYS A 73 -10.69 18.91 0.31
CA LYS A 73 -12.13 19.05 0.57
C LYS A 73 -12.40 19.78 1.88
N VAL A 74 -11.68 19.42 2.95
CA VAL A 74 -11.80 20.09 4.26
C VAL A 74 -11.46 21.57 4.13
N ILE A 75 -10.32 21.89 3.50
CA ILE A 75 -9.90 23.29 3.27
C ILE A 75 -10.94 24.04 2.45
N ALA A 76 -11.47 23.46 1.37
CA ALA A 76 -12.50 24.09 0.55
C ALA A 76 -13.79 24.39 1.35
N ASN A 77 -14.22 23.46 2.20
CA ASN A 77 -15.39 23.63 3.06
C ASN A 77 -15.18 24.75 4.10
N LEU A 78 -14.03 24.75 4.77
CA LEU A 78 -13.70 25.78 5.77
C LEU A 78 -13.51 27.15 5.12
N SER A 79 -12.89 27.21 3.94
CA SER A 79 -12.75 28.45 3.17
C SER A 79 -14.10 29.02 2.78
N ARG A 80 -15.04 28.19 2.31
CA ARG A 80 -16.41 28.62 2.01
C ARG A 80 -17.16 29.10 3.26
N PHE A 81 -16.99 28.41 4.38
CA PHE A 81 -17.55 28.82 5.66
C PHE A 81 -17.03 30.20 6.07
N ALA A 82 -15.71 30.40 6.06
CA ALA A 82 -15.09 31.67 6.40
C ALA A 82 -15.58 32.82 5.50
N GLU A 83 -15.68 32.60 4.18
CA GLU A 83 -16.18 33.63 3.26
C GLU A 83 -17.66 33.96 3.52
N THR A 84 -18.49 32.95 3.82
CA THR A 84 -19.92 33.13 4.12
C THR A 84 -20.13 33.99 5.38
N TYR A 85 -19.31 33.78 6.41
CA TYR A 85 -19.45 34.43 7.73
C TYR A 85 -18.43 35.55 7.97
N LYS A 86 -17.76 36.06 6.93
CA LYS A 86 -16.64 37.02 7.07
C LYS A 86 -16.97 38.31 7.82
N ALA A 87 -18.24 38.72 7.81
CA ALA A 87 -18.71 39.94 8.48
C ALA A 87 -19.52 39.65 9.75
N THR A 88 -19.63 38.39 10.18
CA THR A 88 -20.39 38.01 11.36
C THR A 88 -19.59 38.33 12.62
N PRO A 89 -20.07 39.26 13.48
CA PRO A 89 -19.39 39.54 14.74
C PRO A 89 -19.48 38.34 15.68
N THR A 90 -18.41 38.09 16.44
CA THR A 90 -18.39 37.08 17.52
C THR A 90 -17.54 37.59 18.68
N LEU A 91 -17.82 37.11 19.89
CA LEU A 91 -17.01 37.40 21.07
C LEU A 91 -15.63 36.73 20.92
N GLY A 92 -14.56 37.50 21.12
CA GLY A 92 -13.19 36.96 21.18
C GLY A 92 -12.92 36.32 22.54
N TYR A 93 -12.21 35.20 22.54
CA TYR A 93 -11.68 34.55 23.74
C TYR A 93 -10.15 34.52 23.63
N THR A 94 -9.46 35.01 24.66
CA THR A 94 -7.99 35.09 24.75
C THR A 94 -7.48 34.17 25.84
#